data_AF-A0AA38CJG6-F1
#
_entry.id   AF-A0AA38CJG6-F1
#
_cell.length_a   1.000
_cell.length_b   1.000
_cell.length_c   1.000
_cell.angle_alpha   90.00
_cell.angle_beta   90.00
_cell.angle_gamma   90.00
#
_symmetry.space_group_name_H-M   'P 1'
#
loop_
_entity.id
_entity.type
_entity.pdbx_description
1 polymer ?
#
loop_
_entity_poly.entity_id
_entity_poly.type
_entity_poly.pdbx_seq_one_letter_code
_entity_poly.pdbx_strand_id
1 'polypeptide(L)' 'VSKVGYGCMGLTGIYNKPLSQEDGISMIKYAFEKGITFFDTADVYGGTTNEILVGK' A
#
# COMPACT_ATOMS: atom_id res chain seq x y z
N VAL A 1 4.79 3.99 16.20
CA VAL A 1 4.73 3.12 15.00
C VAL A 1 4.83 1.66 15.43
N SER A 2 4.19 0.75 14.72
CA SER A 2 4.22 -0.70 14.97
C SER A 2 5.62 -1.27 14.68
N LYS A 3 5.99 -2.37 15.35
CA LYS A 3 7.27 -3.05 15.09
C LYS A 3 7.36 -3.67 13.68
N VAL A 4 6.20 -3.97 13.09
CA VAL A 4 6.07 -4.43 11.70
C VAL A 4 5.38 -3.32 10.90
N GLY A 5 5.93 -2.98 9.74
CA GLY A 5 5.33 -2.06 8.78
C GLY A 5 4.77 -2.81 7.57
N TYR A 6 3.95 -2.13 6.77
CA TYR A 6 3.45 -2.65 5.51
C TYR A 6 4.12 -1.93 4.34
N GLY A 7 4.79 -2.68 3.47
CA GLY A 7 5.38 -2.16 2.23
C GLY A 7 4.34 -2.10 1.12
N CYS A 8 4.04 -0.90 0.62
CA CYS A 8 2.99 -0.68 -0.37
C CYS A 8 3.45 -0.92 -1.82
N MET A 9 4.72 -1.31 -2.06
CA MET A 9 5.26 -1.55 -3.42
C MET A 9 4.46 -2.57 -4.24
N GLY A 10 3.80 -3.52 -3.57
CA GLY A 10 2.98 -4.55 -4.21
C GLY A 10 1.64 -4.07 -4.75
N LEU A 11 1.12 -2.91 -4.33
CA LEU A 11 -0.23 -2.47 -4.69
C LEU A 11 -0.32 -2.04 -6.17
N THR A 12 0.71 -1.35 -6.67
CA THR A 12 0.76 -0.83 -8.05
C THR A 12 1.53 -1.69 -9.02
N GLY A 13 1.88 -2.92 -8.62
CA GLY A 13 2.31 -3.96 -9.54
C GLY A 13 3.74 -3.86 -10.07
N ILE A 14 4.73 -3.48 -9.23
CA ILE A 14 6.14 -3.58 -9.64
C ILE A 14 6.59 -5.04 -9.77
N TYR A 15 6.13 -5.91 -8.86
CA TYR A 15 6.50 -7.34 -8.89
C TYR A 15 5.45 -8.24 -9.53
N ASN A 16 4.20 -7.78 -9.62
CA ASN A 16 3.04 -8.58 -10.05
C ASN A 16 2.06 -7.68 -10.82
N LYS A 17 0.97 -8.25 -11.33
CA LYS A 17 -0.13 -7.44 -11.85
C LYS A 17 -0.61 -6.44 -10.77
N PRO A 18 -0.82 -5.15 -11.11
CA PRO A 18 -1.37 -4.19 -10.18
C PRO A 18 -2.72 -4.66 -9.62
N LEU A 19 -2.96 -4.37 -8.34
CA LEU A 19 -4.27 -4.58 -7.74
C LEU A 19 -5.29 -3.60 -8.33
N SER A 20 -6.57 -3.95 -8.24
CA SER A 20 -7.63 -2.95 -8.38
C SER A 20 -7.49 -1.88 -7.28
N GLN A 21 -8.06 -0.70 -7.50
CA GLN A 21 -8.05 0.32 -6.44
C GLN A 21 -8.83 -0.14 -5.21
N GLU A 22 -9.97 -0.84 -5.39
CA GLU A 22 -10.76 -1.34 -4.28
C GLU A 22 -9.98 -2.38 -3.44
N ASP A 23 -9.28 -3.31 -4.10
CA ASP A 23 -8.48 -4.33 -3.41
C ASP A 23 -7.30 -3.70 -2.66
N GLY A 24 -6.64 -2.71 -3.29
CA GLY A 24 -5.54 -1.99 -2.66
C GLY A 24 -5.96 -1.24 -1.40
N ILE A 25 -7.07 -0.51 -1.45
CA ILE A 25 -7.66 0.17 -0.28
C ILE A 25 -8.05 -0.86 0.80
N SER A 26 -8.65 -1.98 0.39
CA SER A 26 -9.05 -3.05 1.31
C SER A 26 -7.84 -3.65 2.03
N MET A 27 -6.70 -3.78 1.33
CA MET A 27 -5.46 -4.25 1.95
C MET A 27 -4.84 -3.27 2.93
N ILE A 28 -4.85 -1.98 2.62
CA ILE A 28 -4.39 -0.94 3.54
C ILE A 28 -5.25 -0.94 4.82
N LYS A 29 -6.58 -0.96 4.67
CA LYS A 29 -7.52 -1.04 5.80
C LYS A 29 -7.31 -2.29 6.63
N TYR A 30 -7.19 -3.44 5.99
CA TYR A 30 -6.92 -4.70 6.68
C TYR A 30 -5.61 -4.65 7.48
N ALA A 31 -4.52 -4.12 6.92
CA ALA A 31 -3.26 -3.97 7.62
C ALA A 31 -3.41 -3.05 8.86
N PHE A 32 -4.14 -1.95 8.72
CA PHE A 32 -4.44 -1.05 9.82
C PHE A 32 -5.27 -1.73 10.92
N GLU A 33 -6.31 -2.48 10.56
CA GLU A 33 -7.13 -3.28 11.49
C GLU A 33 -6.31 -4.35 12.23
N LYS A 34 -5.19 -4.81 11.66
CA LYS A 34 -4.22 -5.71 12.31
C LYS A 34 -3.18 -5.00 13.16
N GLY A 35 -3.30 -3.68 13.35
CA GLY A 35 -2.43 -2.89 14.21
C GLY A 35 -1.15 -2.38 13.53
N ILE A 36 -1.06 -2.45 12.20
CA ILE A 36 0.01 -1.81 11.45
C ILE A 36 -0.22 -0.30 11.44
N THR A 37 0.79 0.46 11.84
CA THR A 37 0.72 1.94 11.91
C THR A 37 1.86 2.62 11.14
N PHE A 38 2.59 1.85 10.32
CA PHE A 38 3.61 2.36 9.41
C PHE A 38 3.43 1.73 8.03
N PHE A 39 3.25 2.59 7.02
CA PHE A 39 3.02 2.23 5.62
C PHE A 39 4.13 2.85 4.79
N ASP A 40 4.94 2.01 4.15
CA ASP A 40 6.10 2.43 3.35
C ASP A 40 5.70 2.53 1.87
N THR A 41 5.93 3.70 1.28
CA THR A 41 5.62 3.99 -0.13
C THR A 41 6.69 4.92 -0.73
N ALA A 42 6.70 5.06 -2.05
CA ALA A 42 7.60 5.96 -2.77
C ALA A 42 7.01 6.35 -4.13
N ASP A 43 7.45 7.49 -4.67
CA ASP A 43 7.11 7.95 -6.03
C ASP A 43 7.35 6.90 -7.11
N VAL A 44 8.44 6.12 -6.99
CA VAL A 44 8.79 5.10 -7.99
C VAL A 44 7.77 3.94 -8.01
N TYR A 45 6.98 3.76 -6.95
CA TYR A 45 5.95 2.73 -6.90
C TYR A 45 4.77 3.11 -7.78
N GLY A 46 4.71 2.54 -8.98
CA GLY A 46 3.65 2.82 -9.95
C GLY A 46 3.66 4.24 -10.51
N GLY A 47 4.80 4.95 -10.44
CA GLY A 47 4.94 6.32 -10.96
C GLY A 47 3.93 7.28 -10.33
N THR A 48 4.07 7.49 -9.01
CA THR A 48 3.23 8.31 -8.10
C THR A 48 1.83 7.78 -7.78
N THR A 49 1.32 6.81 -8.54
CA THR A 49 -0.03 6.26 -8.30
C THR A 49 -0.18 5.54 -6.95
N ASN A 50 0.91 5.01 -6.39
CA ASN A 50 0.87 4.27 -5.13
C ASN A 50 0.63 5.19 -3.92
N GLU A 51 1.23 6.38 -3.92
CA GLU A 51 1.01 7.35 -2.85
C GLU A 51 -0.43 7.88 -2.87
N ILE A 52 -0.98 8.11 -4.07
CA ILE A 52 -2.39 8.48 -4.24
C ILE A 52 -3.30 7.39 -3.66
N LEU A 53 -2.98 6.11 -3.89
CA LEU A 53 -3.77 4.99 -3.36
C LEU A 53 -3.67 4.90 -1.84
N VAL A 54 -2.48 5.11 -1.25
CA VAL A 54 -2.26 5.10 0.21
C VAL A 54 -2.98 6.27 0.91
N GLY A 55 -3.15 7.41 0.22
CA GLY A 55 -3.84 8.58 0.76
C GLY A 55 -5.38 8.53 0.72
N LYS A 56 -5.98 7.48 0.14
CA LYS A 56 -7.44 7.29 0.06
C LYS A 56 -8.00 6.50 1.24
#